data_AF-A0A3N5TNB4-F1
#
_entry.id   AF-A0A3N5TNB4-F1
#
_cell.length_a   1.000
_cell.length_b   1.000
_cell.length_c   1.000
_cell.angle_alpha   90.00
_cell.angle_beta   90.00
_cell.angle_gamma   90.00
#
_symmetry.space_group_name_H-M   'P 1'
#
loop_
_entity.id
_entity.type
_entity.pdbx_description
1 polymer ?
#
loop_
_entity_poly.entity_id
_entity_poly.type
_entity_poly.pdbx_seq_one_letter_code
_entity_poly.pdbx_strand_id
1 'polypeptide(L)' 'NGVLDPIVSPGGEDFHFFAKKIPGLRAAYIGLGCDLTPGLHHPEMKFNTAALPDGVSILYEMLQGVWVE' A
#
# COMPACT_ATOMS: atom_id res chain seq x y z
N ASN A 1 1.71 2.59 -18.53
CA ASN A 1 2.03 4.03 -18.39
C ASN A 1 1.37 4.53 -17.12
N GLY A 2 2.06 4.47 -15.96
CA GLY A 2 1.43 4.73 -14.66
C GLY A 2 2.12 4.04 -13.45
N VAL A 3 3.33 3.51 -13.64
CA VAL A 3 4.13 2.92 -12.56
C VAL A 3 5.34 3.83 -12.39
N LEU A 4 5.59 4.25 -11.15
CA LEU A 4 6.81 4.97 -10.79
C LEU A 4 8.00 4.02 -10.79
N ASP A 5 9.21 4.56 -10.93
CA ASP A 5 10.43 3.78 -10.71
C ASP A 5 10.44 3.19 -9.28
N PRO A 6 11.11 2.05 -9.05
CA PRO A 6 11.17 1.45 -7.72
C PRO A 6 11.66 2.44 -6.67
N ILE A 7 10.86 2.64 -5.63
CA ILE A 7 11.20 3.51 -4.51
C ILE A 7 11.78 2.63 -3.39
N VAL A 8 12.94 3.01 -2.87
CA VAL A 8 13.52 2.38 -1.67
C VAL A 8 13.15 3.22 -0.46
N SER A 9 12.32 2.66 0.43
CA SER A 9 12.05 3.26 1.75
C SER A 9 12.94 2.61 2.82
N PRO A 10 13.47 3.36 3.80
CA PRO A 10 14.24 2.79 4.91
C PRO A 10 13.35 2.07 5.96
N GLY A 11 12.02 2.22 5.86
CA GLY A 11 11.07 1.58 6.78
C GLY A 11 11.04 0.06 6.61
N GLY A 12 10.89 -0.64 7.72
CA GLY A 12 10.62 -2.09 7.75
C GLY A 12 9.14 -2.36 7.88
N GLU A 13 8.67 -3.42 7.23
CA GLU A 13 7.26 -3.85 7.26
C GLU A 13 7.20 -5.37 7.44
N ASP A 14 6.43 -5.85 8.42
CA ASP A 14 6.41 -7.25 8.82
C ASP A 14 5.54 -8.12 7.89
N PHE A 15 4.72 -7.51 7.05
CA PHE A 15 3.89 -8.23 6.08
C PHE A 15 4.71 -9.06 5.07
N HIS A 16 6.01 -8.77 4.89
CA HIS A 16 6.95 -9.63 4.15
C HIS A 16 7.06 -11.06 4.73
N PHE A 17 6.80 -11.25 6.03
CA PHE A 17 6.86 -12.56 6.66
C PHE A 17 5.76 -13.51 6.18
N PHE A 18 4.62 -13.01 5.67
CA PHE A 18 3.57 -13.88 5.13
C PHE A 18 4.07 -14.67 3.92
N ALA A 19 4.64 -13.99 2.92
CA ALA A 19 5.21 -14.64 1.74
C ALA A 19 6.38 -15.58 2.10
N LYS A 20 7.18 -15.23 3.11
CA LYS A 20 8.27 -16.08 3.60
C LYS A 20 7.77 -17.36 4.29
N LYS A 21 6.68 -17.27 5.06
CA LYS A 21 6.15 -18.38 5.87
C LYS A 21 5.18 -19.30 5.12
N ILE A 22 4.57 -18.81 4.03
CA ILE A 22 3.58 -19.55 3.25
C ILE A 22 4.13 -19.70 1.81
N PRO A 23 4.87 -20.79 1.52
CA PRO A 23 5.43 -21.02 0.19
C PRO A 23 4.34 -20.97 -0.89
N GLY A 24 4.60 -20.22 -1.96
CA GLY A 24 3.65 -20.05 -3.07
C GLY A 24 2.60 -18.96 -2.87
N LEU A 25 2.52 -18.32 -1.70
CA LEU A 25 1.66 -17.16 -1.50
C LEU A 25 2.19 -15.97 -2.32
N ARG A 26 1.39 -15.50 -3.27
CA ARG A 26 1.63 -14.24 -3.99
C ARG A 26 1.21 -13.09 -3.09
N ALA A 27 2.16 -12.22 -2.72
CA ALA A 27 1.93 -11.04 -1.91
C ALA A 27 2.28 -9.78 -2.71
N ALA A 28 1.54 -8.69 -2.48
CA ALA A 28 1.80 -7.39 -3.07
C ALA A 28 1.51 -6.28 -2.04
N TYR A 29 2.22 -5.16 -2.17
CA TYR A 29 1.92 -3.92 -1.46
C TYR A 29 1.38 -2.89 -2.44
N ILE A 30 0.49 -2.03 -1.95
CA ILE A 30 0.01 -0.87 -2.69
C ILE A 30 0.12 0.34 -1.77
N GLY A 31 0.72 1.40 -2.28
CA GLY A 31 0.73 2.70 -1.62
C GLY A 31 -0.45 3.55 -2.11
N LEU A 32 -1.14 4.19 -1.17
CA LEU A 32 -2.08 5.27 -1.45
C LEU A 32 -1.39 6.61 -1.17
N GLY A 33 -1.25 7.44 -2.19
CA GLY A 33 -0.82 8.83 -2.00
C GLY A 33 -1.88 9.61 -1.23
N CYS A 34 -1.47 10.27 -0.15
CA CYS A 34 -2.39 11.01 0.74
C CYS A 34 -1.75 12.29 1.30
N ASP A 35 -0.80 12.88 0.57
CA ASP A 35 -0.10 14.14 0.92
C ASP A 35 0.36 14.20 2.38
N LEU A 36 0.96 13.10 2.86
CA LEU A 36 1.43 12.99 4.23
C LEU A 36 2.51 14.04 4.52
N THR A 37 2.30 14.86 5.54
CA THR A 37 3.30 15.85 5.98
C THR A 37 3.41 15.90 7.52
N PRO A 38 4.58 16.26 8.08
CA PRO A 38 5.87 16.39 7.38
C PRO A 38 6.53 15.03 7.10
N GLY A 39 6.05 13.95 7.73
CA GLY A 39 6.61 12.61 7.63
C GLY A 39 6.00 11.68 8.67
N LEU A 40 6.20 10.37 8.48
CA LEU A 40 5.72 9.35 9.42
C LEU A 40 6.33 9.55 10.81
N HIS A 41 5.57 9.23 11.86
CA HIS A 41 5.95 9.34 13.28
C HIS A 41 6.20 10.76 13.82
N HIS A 42 6.04 11.80 13.01
CA HIS A 42 6.11 13.17 13.52
C HIS A 42 4.86 13.51 14.37
N PRO A 43 4.96 14.27 15.49
CA PRO A 43 3.79 14.60 16.33
C PRO A 43 2.68 15.34 15.58
N GLU A 44 3.06 16.26 14.69
CA GLU A 44 2.15 17.02 13.83
C GLU A 44 1.83 16.31 12.49
N MET A 45 2.06 14.99 12.41
CA MET A 45 1.77 14.22 11.21
C MET A 45 0.28 14.32 10.85
N LYS A 46 0.02 14.61 9.58
CA LYS A 46 -1.33 14.67 9.02
C LYS A 46 -1.41 14.04 7.64
N PHE A 47 -2.61 13.57 7.31
CA PHE A 47 -2.98 13.04 6.00
C PHE A 47 -4.03 13.93 5.34
N ASN A 48 -4.06 13.94 4.01
CA ASN A 48 -5.20 14.42 3.24
C ASN A 48 -6.29 13.34 3.22
N THR A 49 -7.30 13.50 4.07
CA THR A 49 -8.39 12.52 4.23
C THR A 49 -9.34 12.46 3.03
N ALA A 50 -9.23 13.38 2.07
CA ALA A 50 -9.93 13.27 0.80
C ALA A 50 -9.50 12.03 -0.02
N ALA A 51 -8.35 11.42 0.29
CA ALA A 51 -7.88 10.18 -0.35
C ALA A 51 -8.55 8.91 0.18
N LEU A 52 -9.33 8.97 1.27
CA LEU A 52 -9.96 7.77 1.85
C LEU A 52 -10.89 7.04 0.87
N PRO A 53 -11.77 7.72 0.10
CA PRO A 53 -12.60 7.06 -0.92
C PRO A 53 -11.77 6.38 -2.01
N ASP A 54 -10.61 6.92 -2.38
CA ASP A 54 -9.69 6.30 -3.34
C ASP A 54 -9.13 4.99 -2.77
N GLY A 55 -8.74 4.99 -1.49
CA GLY A 55 -8.30 3.79 -0.79
C GLY A 55 -9.36 2.68 -0.76
N VAL A 56 -10.63 3.04 -0.51
CA VAL A 56 -11.76 2.10 -0.59
C VAL A 56 -11.90 1.54 -1.99
N SER A 57 -11.83 2.41 -3.01
CA SER A 57 -11.97 2.01 -4.41
C SER A 57 -10.84 1.06 -4.84
N ILE A 58 -9.59 1.36 -4.47
CA ILE A 58 -8.43 0.48 -4.73
C ILE A 58 -8.65 -0.91 -4.14
N LEU A 59 -9.04 -1.01 -2.87
CA LEU A 59 -9.29 -2.29 -2.22
C LEU A 59 -10.47 -3.04 -2.87
N TYR A 60 -11.54 -2.33 -3.23
CA TYR A 60 -12.69 -2.91 -3.92
C TYR A 60 -12.28 -3.51 -5.28
N GLU A 61 -11.56 -2.76 -6.10
CA GLU A 61 -11.09 -3.19 -7.42
C GLU A 61 -10.12 -4.37 -7.33
N MET A 62 -9.23 -4.38 -6.33
CA MET A 62 -8.36 -5.53 -6.07
C MET A 62 -9.16 -6.82 -5.85
N LEU A 63 -10.27 -6.75 -5.11
CA LEU A 63 -11.11 -7.91 -4.87
C LEU A 63 -11.81 -8.38 -6.15
N GLN A 64 -12.14 -7.48 -7.07
CA GLN A 64 -12.75 -7.87 -8.36
C GLN A 64 -11.75 -8.64 -9.24
N GLY A 65 -10.47 -8.20 -9.28
CA GLY A 65 -9.43 -8.80 -10.13
C GLY A 65 -8.80 -10.09 -9.59
N VAL A 66 -9.05 -10.46 -8.33
CA VAL A 66 -8.49 -11.68 -7.70
C VAL A 66 -9.27 -12.95 -8.09
N TRP A 67 -10.47 -12.81 -8.63
CA TRP A 67 -11.25 -13.93 -9.19
C TRP A 67 -10.95 -14.10 -10.67
N VAL A 68 -9.86 -14.80 -10.97
CA VAL A 68 -9.65 -15.41 -12.28
C VAL A 68 -9.49 -16.90 -12.03
N GLU A 69 -10.51 -17.69 -12.42
CA GLU A 69 -10.42 -19.15 -12.46
C GLU A 69 -9.31 -19.61 -13.41
#